data_AF-A0A356HV04-F1
#
_entry.id   AF-A0A356HV04-F1
#
_cell.length_a   1.000
_cell.length_b   1.000
_cell.length_c   1.000
_cell.angle_alpha   90.00
_cell.angle_beta   90.00
_cell.angle_gamma   90.00
#
_symmetry.space_group_name_H-M   'P 1'
#
loop_
_entity.id
_entity.type
_entity.pdbx_description
1 polymer ?
#
loop_
_entity_poly.entity_id
_entity_poly.type
_entity_poly.pdbx_seq_one_letter_code
_entity_poly.pdbx_strand_id
1 'polypeptide(L)' 'MARSEKQAHRIIVVGGGAGGLELVTRLGDKLGKSGTAQVTLVDRSPTHIWKPLLH' A
#
# COMPACT_ATOMS: atom_id res chain seq x y z
N MET A 1 7.02 -29.75 -15.64
CA MET A 1 7.08 -28.35 -16.13
C MET A 1 6.94 -27.43 -14.93
N ALA A 2 8.06 -26.96 -14.37
CA ALA A 2 8.03 -26.03 -13.25
C ALA A 2 7.69 -24.65 -13.79
N ARG A 3 6.45 -24.20 -13.57
CA ARG A 3 6.10 -22.78 -13.73
C ARG A 3 6.97 -22.04 -12.73
N SER A 4 7.91 -21.22 -13.20
CA SER A 4 8.58 -20.26 -12.34
C SER A 4 7.47 -19.38 -11.76
N GLU A 5 7.10 -19.62 -10.51
CA GLU A 5 6.21 -18.73 -9.79
C GLU A 5 6.93 -17.39 -9.72
N LYS A 6 6.55 -16.45 -10.58
CA LYS A 6 6.97 -15.06 -10.48
C LYS A 6 6.57 -14.60 -9.08
N GLN A 7 7.52 -14.62 -8.16
CA GLN A 7 7.29 -14.19 -6.80
C GLN A 7 6.80 -12.75 -6.86
N ALA A 8 5.56 -12.52 -6.45
CA ALA A 8 4.94 -11.21 -6.48
C ALA A 8 5.84 -10.22 -5.73
N HIS A 9 6.14 -9.10 -6.36
CA HIS A 9 7.06 -8.12 -5.79
C HIS A 9 6.45 -7.56 -4.49
N ARG A 10 7.23 -7.43 -3.42
CA ARG A 10 6.71 -6.93 -2.14
C ARG A 10 6.99 -5.44 -2.00
N ILE A 11 5.94 -4.66 -1.81
CA ILE A 11 6.02 -3.21 -1.63
C ILE A 11 5.49 -2.87 -0.23
N ILE A 12 6.34 -2.27 0.60
CA ILE A 12 5.97 -1.81 1.94
C ILE A 12 5.96 -0.29 1.94
N VAL A 13 4.83 0.29 2.32
CA VAL A 13 4.64 1.73 2.52
C VAL A 13 4.62 2.00 4.01
N VAL A 14 5.50 2.86 4.51
CA VAL A 14 5.57 3.25 5.93
C VAL A 14 5.06 4.68 6.08
N GLY A 15 4.02 4.84 6.90
CA GLY A 15 3.29 6.09 7.10
C GLY A 15 2.09 6.22 6.17
N GLY A 16 0.89 6.04 6.71
CA GLY A 16 -0.43 6.29 6.14
C GLY A 16 -0.81 7.77 6.15
N GLY A 17 0.14 8.62 5.78
CA GLY A 17 -0.05 10.05 5.55
C GLY A 17 -1.03 10.35 4.40
N ALA A 18 -1.22 11.64 4.06
CA ALA A 18 -2.02 12.01 2.88
C ALA A 18 -1.47 11.35 1.61
N GLY A 19 -0.14 11.29 1.46
CA GLY A 19 0.51 10.58 0.37
C GLY A 19 0.55 9.06 0.54
N GLY A 20 0.66 8.55 1.77
CA GLY A 20 0.84 7.12 2.01
C GLY A 20 -0.41 6.28 1.76
N LEU A 21 -1.56 6.78 2.22
CA LEU A 21 -2.85 6.14 2.02
C LEU A 21 -3.27 6.18 0.54
N GLU A 22 -3.03 7.30 -0.13
CA GLU A 22 -3.26 7.42 -1.57
C GLU A 22 -2.35 6.48 -2.37
N LEU A 23 -1.06 6.43 -2.03
CA LEU A 23 -0.09 5.57 -2.69
C LEU A 23 -0.45 4.09 -2.56
N VAL A 24 -0.72 3.62 -1.33
CA VAL A 24 -1.03 2.21 -1.11
C VAL A 24 -2.29 1.79 -1.85
N THR A 25 -3.29 2.68 -1.92
CA THR A 25 -4.56 2.43 -2.63
C THR A 25 -4.30 2.27 -4.13
N ARG A 26 -3.59 3.22 -4.75
CA ARG A 26 -3.27 3.15 -6.19
C ARG A 26 -2.42 1.94 -6.55
N LEU A 27 -1.44 1.59 -5.70
CA LEU A 27 -0.60 0.41 -5.90
C LEU A 27 -1.39 -0.89 -5.71
N GLY A 28 -2.27 -0.95 -4.72
CA GLY A 28 -3.17 -2.09 -4.50
C GLY A 28 -4.11 -2.31 -5.69
N ASP A 29 -4.69 -1.23 -6.22
CA ASP A 29 -5.59 -1.29 -7.37
C ASP A 29 -4.89 -1.75 -8.65
N LYS A 30 -3.66 -1.28 -8.89
CA LYS A 30 -2.93 -1.59 -10.13
C LYS A 30 -2.16 -2.91 -10.06
N LEU A 31 -1.45 -3.14 -8.96
CA LEU A 31 -0.47 -4.23 -8.83
C LEU A 31 -0.96 -5.35 -7.89
N GLY A 32 -1.66 -4.97 -6.82
CA GLY A 32 -2.27 -5.92 -5.90
C GLY A 32 -3.36 -6.76 -6.55
N LYS A 33 -4.35 -6.12 -7.20
CA LYS A 33 -5.44 -6.81 -7.91
C LYS A 33 -4.96 -7.68 -9.06
N SER A 34 -3.87 -7.32 -9.72
CA SER A 34 -3.27 -8.10 -10.81
C SER A 34 -2.38 -9.25 -10.31
N GLY A 35 -2.18 -9.39 -8.99
CA GLY A 35 -1.31 -10.40 -8.40
C GLY A 35 0.19 -10.21 -8.70
N THR A 36 0.57 -9.04 -9.21
CA THR A 36 1.95 -8.74 -9.62
C THR A 36 2.79 -8.23 -8.45
N ALA A 37 2.14 -7.61 -7.46
CA ALA A 37 2.79 -7.17 -6.24
C ALA A 37 1.92 -7.40 -5.01
N GLN A 38 2.56 -7.73 -3.89
CA GLN A 38 1.95 -7.67 -2.57
C GLN A 38 2.24 -6.30 -1.97
N VAL A 39 1.20 -5.54 -1.65
CA VAL A 39 1.33 -4.17 -1.10
C VAL A 39 0.89 -4.17 0.36
N THR A 40 1.71 -3.60 1.25
CA THR A 40 1.41 -3.52 2.69
C THR A 40 1.64 -2.10 3.20
N LEU A 41 0.66 -1.53 3.90
CA LEU A 41 0.80 -0.28 4.62
C LEU A 41 1.13 -0.56 6.09
N VAL A 42 2.14 0.14 6.60
CA VAL A 42 2.50 0.18 8.03
C VAL A 42 2.30 1.61 8.51
N ASP A 43 1.36 1.83 9.42
CA ASP A 43 1.20 3.11 10.12
C ASP A 43 1.10 2.89 11.63
N ARG A 44 1.44 3.92 12.41
CA ARG A 44 1.30 3.92 13.88
C ARG A 44 -0.16 4.00 14.33
N SER A 45 -1.02 4.65 13.55
CA SER A 45 -2.43 4.91 13.81
C SER A 45 -3.28 4.35 12.67
N PRO A 46 -4.41 3.68 12.97
CA PRO A 46 -5.34 3.23 11.93
C PRO A 46 -6.10 4.39 11.29
N THR A 47 -6.16 5.55 11.96
CA THR A 47 -6.81 6.76 11.48
C THR A 47 -5.79 7.80 11.06
N HIS A 48 -5.98 8.32 9.85
CA HIS A 48 -5.20 9.44 9.36
C HIS A 48 -5.99 10.75 9.56
N ILE A 49 -5.56 11.55 10.53
CA ILE A 49 -6.24 12.81 10.85
C ILE A 49 -5.76 13.90 9.89
N TRP A 50 -6.72 14.53 9.22
CA TRP A 50 -6.47 15.79 8.53
C TRP A 50 -6.25 16.89 9.56
N LYS A 51 -4.97 17.17 9.83
CA LYS A 51 -4.51 18.22 10.76
C LYS A 51 -5.22 19.58 10.58
N PRO A 52 -5.62 20.03 9.37
CA PRO A 52 -6.41 21.26 9.22
C PRO A 52 -7.74 21.29 9.97
N LEU A 53 -8.29 20.12 10.35
CA LEU A 53 -9.52 20.00 11.14
C LEU A 53 -9.29 20.06 12.66
N LEU A 54 -8.05 20.29 13.11
CA LEU A 54 -7.68 20.35 14.52
C LEU A 54 -7.46 21.79 15.04
N HIS A 55 -7.91 22.79 14.28
CA HIS A 55 -7.79 24.21 14.61
C HIS A 55 -9.17 24.84 14.78
#